data_AF-A0A3D2CNT3-F1
#
_entry.id   AF-A0A3D2CNT3-F1
#
_cell.length_a   1.000
_cell.length_b   1.000
_cell.length_c   1.000
_cell.angle_alpha   90.00
_cell.angle_beta   90.00
_cell.angle_gamma   90.00
#
_symmetry.space_group_name_H-M   'P 1'
#
loop_
_entity.id
_entity.type
_entity.pdbx_description
1 polymer ?
#
loop_
_entity_poly.entity_id
_entity_poly.type
_entity_poly.pdbx_seq_one_letter_code
_entity_poly.pdbx_strand_id
1 'polypeptide(L)'
;MCVILWDHGSGSIDGVCNDENYGFDAITLSELSGALKTVSEGMTDRFEVIGFDACLMTNYETAVTVAPYARYMIASEEIEPSGGWDYKALISAIEADKSIGGADLGRAVCDGYFEKCRLGEKDATATLSVLDLSRIQTLSGAFEQLAGEMAADAQNVKGIQRIASGAKNAQKYGGSSSSEGFSNMTDLRHFAENFSDSVYQESSDTLLRAIDEAVLYQVYGSQKSKAGSISFYYPSSVEQNKLERYYSELCPSEAYRSYLETVYSHIPENPILFTDRGSIAHDGSFQISLNDASRNYILSIDFRLMEYSADLENRTMTASLFGYDNDIYEDYEHLSFHSNFRGFWLAPNGCKLFVTPVEITDEYIIFTSPIELNGEKTNLRFAFVWENINEGIGYYKVLGAWNRLHPVTGMADKEIVKLKADDVISVYYPYQTLTMGPDGLPVVSELLQYVQQVPPGEYVITEEPLESTDYLYQFVITDIFGGKHYSDTAYMYMTVSAEELKKQPLPEGTYAARVDTVWQTEKAFIN
;
A
#
# COMPACT_ATOMS: atom_id res chain seq x y z
N MET A 1 -37.35 0.45 7.03
CA MET A 1 -37.21 0.06 5.61
C MET A 1 -35.73 -0.12 5.33
N CYS A 2 -35.32 -1.18 4.64
CA CYS A 2 -33.91 -1.41 4.32
C CYS A 2 -33.72 -1.41 2.80
N VAL A 3 -32.62 -0.86 2.33
CA VAL A 3 -32.16 -0.97 0.94
C VAL A 3 -30.73 -1.46 0.94
N ILE A 4 -30.40 -2.37 0.02
CA ILE A 4 -29.07 -2.95 -0.13
C ILE A 4 -28.65 -2.71 -1.58
N LEU A 5 -27.51 -2.05 -1.76
CA LEU A 5 -26.83 -1.85 -3.03
C LEU A 5 -25.80 -2.96 -3.17
N TRP A 6 -25.98 -3.82 -4.18
CA TRP A 6 -25.16 -5.01 -4.41
C TRP A 6 -24.54 -4.94 -5.80
N ASP A 7 -23.22 -4.87 -5.87
CA ASP A 7 -22.35 -5.15 -7.02
C ASP A 7 -20.88 -4.79 -6.64
N HIS A 8 -20.02 -4.52 -7.62
CA HIS A 8 -18.77 -3.80 -7.43
C HIS A 8 -18.94 -2.44 -6.72
N GLY A 9 -17.91 -2.08 -5.96
CA GLY A 9 -17.73 -0.76 -5.37
C GLY A 9 -16.29 -0.30 -5.62
N SER A 10 -16.12 1.01 -5.78
CA SER A 10 -14.86 1.63 -6.20
C SER A 10 -14.50 2.83 -5.31
N GLY A 11 -14.92 2.76 -4.04
CA GLY A 11 -14.64 3.79 -3.04
C GLY A 11 -15.40 5.09 -3.30
N SER A 12 -14.88 6.18 -2.73
CA SER A 12 -15.55 7.49 -2.78
C SER A 12 -15.58 8.12 -4.19
N ILE A 13 -14.57 7.87 -5.03
CA ILE A 13 -14.42 8.51 -6.34
C ILE A 13 -15.34 7.89 -7.39
N ASP A 14 -15.26 6.57 -7.56
CA ASP A 14 -15.87 5.88 -8.70
C ASP A 14 -17.22 5.23 -8.35
N GLY A 15 -17.63 5.25 -7.08
CA GLY A 15 -19.00 4.92 -6.66
C GLY A 15 -19.28 3.43 -6.51
N VAL A 16 -20.53 3.04 -6.75
CA VAL A 16 -21.05 1.68 -6.48
C VAL A 16 -22.00 1.21 -7.60
N CYS A 17 -22.23 -0.10 -7.70
CA CYS A 17 -23.15 -0.69 -8.68
C CYS A 17 -22.72 -0.46 -10.14
N ASN A 18 -21.49 -0.85 -10.49
CA ASN A 18 -20.94 -0.70 -11.84
C ASN A 18 -21.67 -1.55 -12.90
N ASP A 19 -22.21 -0.91 -13.93
CA ASP A 19 -22.87 -1.58 -15.06
C ASP A 19 -21.84 -2.05 -16.11
N GLU A 20 -21.48 -3.32 -16.04
CA GLU A 20 -20.52 -3.97 -16.94
C GLU A 20 -20.94 -3.90 -18.42
N ASN A 21 -22.23 -3.73 -18.72
CA ASN A 21 -22.72 -3.63 -20.11
C ASN A 21 -22.55 -2.23 -20.72
N TYR A 22 -22.31 -1.21 -19.89
CA TYR A 22 -22.21 0.19 -20.30
C TYR A 22 -20.87 0.81 -19.91
N GLY A 23 -19.79 0.04 -20.04
CA GLY A 23 -18.44 0.54 -19.79
C GLY A 23 -18.13 0.73 -18.31
N PHE A 24 -18.74 -0.08 -17.44
CA PHE A 24 -18.62 -0.01 -15.98
C PHE A 24 -19.14 1.31 -15.38
N ASP A 25 -20.13 1.93 -16.05
CA ASP A 25 -20.82 3.12 -15.54
C ASP A 25 -21.44 2.83 -14.16
N ALA A 26 -21.07 3.62 -13.15
CA ALA A 26 -21.39 3.35 -11.76
C ALA A 26 -22.29 4.44 -11.19
N ILE A 27 -23.03 4.10 -10.14
CA ILE A 27 -23.78 5.08 -9.36
C ILE A 27 -22.77 5.87 -8.51
N THR A 28 -22.50 7.10 -8.92
CA THR A 28 -21.62 8.01 -8.19
C THR A 28 -22.26 8.45 -6.88
N LEU A 29 -21.47 8.91 -5.90
CA LEU A 29 -22.02 9.42 -4.63
C LEU A 29 -22.98 10.61 -4.84
N SER A 30 -22.69 11.48 -5.80
CA SER A 30 -23.56 12.59 -6.20
C SER A 30 -24.92 12.11 -6.74
N GLU A 31 -24.92 11.09 -7.60
CA GLU A 31 -26.16 10.50 -8.13
C GLU A 31 -26.94 9.74 -7.06
N LEU A 32 -26.24 9.00 -6.19
CA LEU A 32 -26.85 8.31 -5.06
C LEU A 32 -27.53 9.31 -4.11
N SER A 33 -26.84 10.40 -3.77
CA SER A 33 -27.41 11.50 -2.96
C SER A 33 -28.65 12.09 -3.61
N GLY A 34 -28.60 12.36 -4.92
CA GLY A 34 -29.74 12.85 -5.69
C GLY A 34 -30.94 11.90 -5.66
N ALA A 35 -30.70 10.61 -5.89
CA ALA A 35 -31.73 9.58 -5.85
C ALA A 35 -32.35 9.42 -4.46
N LEU A 36 -31.53 9.34 -3.41
CA LEU A 36 -31.99 9.22 -2.03
C LEU A 36 -32.79 10.46 -1.60
N LYS A 37 -32.35 11.66 -2.00
CA LYS A 37 -33.10 12.90 -1.78
C LYS A 37 -34.49 12.82 -2.41
N THR A 38 -34.57 12.51 -3.70
CA THR A 38 -35.85 12.41 -4.41
C THR A 38 -36.79 11.39 -3.78
N VAL A 39 -36.28 10.22 -3.38
CA VAL A 39 -37.10 9.20 -2.71
C VAL A 39 -37.54 9.68 -1.32
N SER A 40 -36.65 10.32 -0.56
CA SER A 40 -36.95 10.79 0.80
C SER A 40 -38.08 11.82 0.88
N GLU A 41 -38.29 12.62 -0.17
CA GLU A 41 -39.40 13.59 -0.26
C GLU A 41 -40.79 12.92 -0.21
N GLY A 42 -40.87 11.65 -0.61
CA GLY A 42 -42.09 10.84 -0.55
C GLY A 42 -42.18 9.90 0.65
N MET A 43 -41.15 9.82 1.49
CA MET A 43 -41.11 8.91 2.64
C MET A 43 -41.64 9.57 3.92
N THR A 44 -42.27 8.77 4.78
CA THR A 44 -42.76 9.24 6.09
C THR A 44 -41.71 9.12 7.21
N ASP A 45 -40.65 8.34 6.98
CA ASP A 45 -39.51 8.15 7.87
C ASP A 45 -38.27 7.84 7.00
N ARG A 46 -37.09 7.82 7.61
CA ARG A 46 -35.82 7.46 6.96
C ARG A 46 -35.72 5.96 6.70
N PHE A 47 -34.76 5.57 5.86
CA PHE A 47 -34.32 4.19 5.82
C PHE A 47 -33.82 3.78 7.22
N GLU A 48 -34.16 2.58 7.64
CA GLU A 48 -33.60 1.98 8.84
C GLU A 48 -32.12 1.65 8.58
N VAL A 49 -31.86 0.98 7.45
CA VAL A 49 -30.52 0.58 7.01
C VAL A 49 -30.35 0.90 5.53
N ILE A 50 -29.22 1.51 5.17
CA ILE A 50 -28.65 1.44 3.83
C ILE A 50 -27.43 0.51 3.89
N GLY A 51 -27.49 -0.59 3.15
CA GLY A 51 -26.41 -1.55 3.06
C GLY A 51 -25.66 -1.44 1.73
N PHE A 52 -24.35 -1.60 1.77
CA PHE A 52 -23.49 -1.71 0.60
C PHE A 52 -22.78 -3.07 0.66
N ASP A 53 -23.35 -4.06 -0.05
CA ASP A 53 -22.68 -5.34 -0.32
C ASP A 53 -21.81 -5.12 -1.56
N ALA A 54 -20.79 -4.29 -1.35
CA ALA A 54 -19.92 -3.72 -2.34
C ALA A 54 -18.60 -3.27 -1.72
N CYS A 55 -17.53 -3.28 -2.52
CA CYS A 55 -16.17 -3.04 -2.04
C CYS A 55 -15.93 -1.56 -1.68
N LEU A 56 -15.10 -1.31 -0.66
CA LEU A 56 -14.56 0.02 -0.31
C LEU A 56 -15.63 1.07 0.08
N MET A 57 -16.86 0.66 0.39
CA MET A 57 -17.96 1.58 0.62
C MET A 57 -18.04 2.13 2.04
N THR A 58 -17.33 1.55 3.03
CA THR A 58 -17.23 2.18 4.36
C THR A 58 -16.17 3.26 4.38
N ASN A 59 -16.46 4.36 3.69
CA ASN A 59 -15.65 5.57 3.71
C ASN A 59 -16.45 6.77 4.24
N TYR A 60 -15.72 7.77 4.74
CA TYR A 60 -16.25 9.00 5.32
C TYR A 60 -17.20 9.72 4.36
N GLU A 61 -16.84 9.80 3.08
CA GLU A 61 -17.61 10.49 2.05
C GLU A 61 -18.96 9.82 1.80
N THR A 62 -18.98 8.50 1.75
CA THR A 62 -20.20 7.69 1.60
C THR A 62 -21.08 7.83 2.84
N ALA A 63 -20.50 7.73 4.04
CA ALA A 63 -21.23 7.86 5.29
C ALA A 63 -21.90 9.25 5.41
N VAL A 64 -21.19 10.33 5.08
CA VAL A 64 -21.77 11.69 5.02
C VAL A 64 -22.87 11.78 3.97
N THR A 65 -22.67 11.18 2.80
CA THR A 65 -23.64 11.19 1.69
C THR A 65 -24.97 10.57 2.09
N VAL A 66 -24.97 9.46 2.83
CA VAL A 66 -26.19 8.73 3.19
C VAL A 66 -26.78 9.11 4.55
N ALA A 67 -26.02 9.77 5.42
CA ALA A 67 -26.45 10.13 6.78
C ALA A 67 -27.80 10.87 6.88
N PRO A 68 -28.17 11.77 5.94
CA PRO A 68 -29.48 12.44 5.99
C PRO A 68 -30.66 11.48 5.79
N TYR A 69 -30.46 10.34 5.12
CA TYR A 69 -31.52 9.50 4.57
C TYR A 69 -31.72 8.19 5.32
N ALA A 70 -30.78 7.79 6.20
CA ALA A 70 -30.83 6.53 6.92
C ALA A 70 -30.42 6.64 8.39
N ARG A 71 -30.75 5.64 9.21
CA ARG A 71 -30.31 5.54 10.61
C ARG A 71 -29.00 4.78 10.75
N TYR A 72 -28.83 3.72 9.97
CA TYR A 72 -27.63 2.88 10.00
C TYR A 72 -27.08 2.63 8.60
N MET A 73 -25.77 2.45 8.53
CA MET A 73 -25.06 2.01 7.34
C MET A 73 -24.33 0.70 7.64
N ILE A 74 -24.38 -0.25 6.69
CA ILE A 74 -23.57 -1.47 6.75
C ILE A 74 -22.74 -1.53 5.48
N ALA A 75 -21.42 -1.64 5.60
CA ALA A 75 -20.52 -1.69 4.46
C ALA A 75 -19.15 -2.27 4.86
N SER A 76 -18.28 -2.50 3.88
CA SER A 76 -16.89 -2.90 4.04
C SER A 76 -15.91 -1.76 3.71
N GLU A 77 -14.85 -1.60 4.51
CA GLU A 77 -13.71 -0.73 4.18
C GLU A 77 -12.85 -1.35 3.07
N GLU A 78 -12.83 -2.68 2.98
CA GLU A 78 -12.01 -3.45 2.06
C GLU A 78 -12.86 -4.04 0.92
N ILE A 79 -12.18 -4.68 -0.02
CA ILE A 79 -12.76 -5.53 -1.04
C ILE A 79 -13.42 -6.75 -0.40
N GLU A 80 -14.72 -6.89 -0.61
CA GLU A 80 -15.50 -8.01 -0.08
C GLU A 80 -15.25 -9.29 -0.89
N PRO A 81 -15.08 -10.47 -0.27
CA PRO A 81 -14.89 -11.75 -0.96
C PRO A 81 -15.98 -12.13 -1.99
N SER A 82 -15.61 -12.95 -2.99
CA SER A 82 -16.55 -13.39 -4.05
C SER A 82 -17.67 -14.21 -3.43
N GLY A 83 -18.90 -13.67 -3.49
CA GLY A 83 -20.09 -14.23 -2.88
C GLY A 83 -20.91 -13.24 -2.06
N GLY A 84 -20.37 -12.09 -1.68
CA GLY A 84 -21.07 -11.03 -0.95
C GLY A 84 -21.58 -11.47 0.42
N TRP A 85 -22.60 -10.80 0.95
CA TRP A 85 -23.17 -11.05 2.27
C TRP A 85 -23.88 -12.40 2.37
N ASP A 86 -24.11 -12.87 3.60
CA ASP A 86 -25.02 -13.99 3.85
C ASP A 86 -26.47 -13.49 3.98
N TYR A 87 -27.17 -13.38 2.85
CA TYR A 87 -28.59 -13.00 2.83
C TYR A 87 -29.48 -13.96 3.62
N LYS A 88 -29.07 -15.22 3.82
CA LYS A 88 -29.84 -16.15 4.66
C LYS A 88 -29.74 -15.73 6.12
N ALA A 89 -28.57 -15.31 6.59
CA ALA A 89 -28.40 -14.76 7.94
C ALA A 89 -29.27 -13.52 8.15
N LEU A 90 -29.27 -12.59 7.18
CA LEU A 90 -30.11 -11.39 7.19
C LEU A 90 -31.60 -11.73 7.32
N ILE A 91 -32.12 -12.57 6.42
CA ILE A 91 -33.54 -12.94 6.41
C ILE A 91 -33.92 -13.73 7.68
N SER A 92 -33.04 -14.62 8.16
CA SER A 92 -33.28 -15.40 9.38
C SER A 92 -33.38 -14.52 10.62
N ALA A 93 -32.58 -13.44 10.71
CA ALA A 93 -32.66 -12.49 11.81
C ALA A 93 -34.02 -11.76 11.84
N ILE A 94 -34.52 -11.33 10.68
CA ILE A 94 -35.84 -10.70 10.54
C ILE A 94 -36.97 -11.69 10.84
N GLU A 95 -36.83 -12.96 10.44
CA GLU A 95 -37.84 -13.99 10.73
C GLU A 95 -37.91 -14.32 12.23
N ALA A 96 -36.76 -14.34 12.91
CA ALA A 96 -36.66 -14.58 14.35
C ALA A 96 -37.27 -13.44 15.17
N ASP A 97 -37.07 -12.19 14.76
CA ASP A 97 -37.68 -11.01 15.37
C ASP A 97 -38.05 -9.96 14.31
N LYS A 98 -39.36 -9.84 14.04
CA LYS A 98 -39.90 -8.85 13.10
C LYS A 98 -39.81 -7.40 13.60
N SER A 99 -39.44 -7.20 14.87
CA SER A 99 -39.19 -5.90 15.47
C SER A 99 -37.70 -5.57 15.63
N ILE A 100 -36.81 -6.41 15.08
CA ILE A 100 -35.36 -6.19 15.13
C ILE A 100 -34.99 -4.79 14.63
N GLY A 101 -34.20 -4.07 15.43
CA GLY A 101 -33.70 -2.75 15.07
C GLY A 101 -32.55 -2.83 14.05
N GLY A 102 -32.27 -1.74 13.33
CA GLY A 102 -31.24 -1.73 12.30
C GLY A 102 -29.83 -2.04 12.81
N ALA A 103 -29.49 -1.64 14.05
CA ALA A 103 -28.21 -1.96 14.66
C ALA A 103 -28.02 -3.47 14.89
N ASP A 104 -29.02 -4.15 15.45
CA ASP A 104 -28.97 -5.59 15.71
C ASP A 104 -29.08 -6.41 14.41
N LEU A 105 -29.88 -5.92 13.45
CA LEU A 105 -29.92 -6.49 12.10
C LEU A 105 -28.55 -6.39 11.43
N GLY A 106 -27.89 -5.23 11.53
CA GLY A 106 -26.55 -5.04 10.98
C GLY A 106 -25.50 -5.95 11.60
N ARG A 107 -25.56 -6.14 12.93
CA ARG A 107 -24.71 -7.12 13.63
C ARG A 107 -24.89 -8.53 13.06
N ALA A 108 -26.13 -8.96 12.85
CA ALA A 108 -26.41 -10.28 12.28
C ALA A 108 -25.87 -10.42 10.84
N VAL A 109 -25.89 -9.35 10.04
CA VAL A 109 -25.29 -9.32 8.70
C VAL A 109 -23.78 -9.45 8.79
N CYS A 110 -23.11 -8.65 9.64
CA CYS A 110 -21.67 -8.72 9.86
C CYS A 110 -21.22 -10.12 10.30
N ASP A 111 -21.90 -10.71 11.28
CA ASP A 111 -21.56 -12.05 11.78
C ASP A 111 -21.75 -13.12 10.70
N GLY A 112 -22.87 -13.07 9.96
CA GLY A 112 -23.15 -14.00 8.87
C GLY A 112 -22.15 -13.89 7.72
N TYR A 113 -21.80 -12.66 7.33
CA TYR A 113 -20.77 -12.40 6.33
C TYR A 113 -19.40 -12.92 6.76
N PHE A 114 -18.97 -12.61 8.00
CA PHE A 114 -17.66 -13.01 8.47
C PHE A 114 -17.55 -14.53 8.64
N GLU A 115 -18.60 -15.19 9.15
CA GLU A 115 -18.66 -16.64 9.22
C GLU A 115 -18.62 -17.30 7.83
N LYS A 116 -19.34 -16.73 6.85
CA LYS A 116 -19.28 -17.18 5.46
C LYS A 116 -17.87 -17.03 4.89
N CYS A 117 -17.18 -15.92 5.20
CA CYS A 117 -15.78 -15.72 4.82
C CYS A 117 -14.89 -16.78 5.49
N ARG A 118 -15.06 -17.04 6.79
CA ARG A 118 -14.29 -18.05 7.54
C ARG A 118 -14.46 -19.46 6.98
N LEU A 119 -15.69 -19.84 6.65
CA LEU A 119 -16.00 -21.14 6.01
C LEU A 119 -15.40 -21.26 4.60
N GLY A 120 -15.21 -20.12 3.93
CA GLY A 120 -14.50 -20.02 2.65
C GLY A 120 -13.00 -19.80 2.76
N GLU A 121 -12.42 -19.72 3.97
CA GLU A 121 -11.03 -19.33 4.25
C GLU A 121 -10.63 -17.95 3.69
N LYS A 122 -11.57 -17.01 3.64
CA LYS A 122 -11.40 -15.63 3.14
C LYS A 122 -11.52 -14.57 4.24
N ASP A 123 -11.59 -15.00 5.50
CA ASP A 123 -11.77 -14.12 6.65
C ASP A 123 -10.57 -13.22 6.94
N ALA A 124 -9.36 -13.61 6.51
CA ALA A 124 -8.12 -12.90 6.85
C ALA A 124 -8.07 -11.43 6.39
N THR A 125 -8.70 -11.08 5.27
CA THR A 125 -8.76 -9.71 4.71
C THR A 125 -10.14 -9.08 4.78
N ALA A 126 -11.16 -9.84 5.21
CA ALA A 126 -12.54 -9.38 5.23
C ALA A 126 -12.76 -8.31 6.30
N THR A 127 -13.50 -7.24 5.95
CA THR A 127 -14.03 -6.28 6.91
C THR A 127 -15.53 -6.07 6.67
N LEU A 128 -16.28 -5.76 7.72
CA LEU A 128 -17.65 -5.25 7.63
C LEU A 128 -18.02 -4.54 8.93
N SER A 129 -18.71 -3.41 8.83
CA SER A 129 -19.08 -2.62 10.01
C SER A 129 -20.50 -2.07 9.94
N VAL A 130 -21.03 -1.72 11.10
CA VAL A 130 -22.32 -1.06 11.29
C VAL A 130 -22.07 0.32 11.87
N LEU A 131 -22.46 1.37 11.14
CA LEU A 131 -22.34 2.76 11.58
C LEU A 131 -23.69 3.33 12.03
N ASP A 132 -23.70 4.08 13.14
CA ASP A 132 -24.79 4.98 13.54
C ASP A 132 -24.67 6.30 12.77
N LEU A 133 -25.55 6.47 11.77
CA LEU A 133 -25.53 7.65 10.91
C LEU A 133 -25.91 8.94 11.64
N SER A 134 -26.53 8.85 12.83
CA SER A 134 -26.81 10.04 13.64
C SER A 134 -25.56 10.68 14.25
N ARG A 135 -24.42 9.96 14.25
CA ARG A 135 -23.14 10.40 14.81
C ARG A 135 -22.20 10.99 13.77
N ILE A 136 -22.50 10.84 12.49
CA ILE A 136 -21.63 11.29 11.40
C ILE A 136 -21.41 12.80 11.43
N GLN A 137 -22.40 13.61 11.85
CA GLN A 137 -22.19 15.06 12.01
C GLN A 137 -21.14 15.40 13.08
N THR A 138 -21.10 14.65 14.19
CA THR A 138 -20.08 14.82 15.25
C THR A 138 -18.71 14.39 14.74
N LEU A 139 -18.64 13.26 14.04
CA LEU A 139 -17.42 12.78 13.39
C LEU A 139 -16.89 13.80 12.38
N SER A 140 -17.75 14.34 11.50
CA SER A 140 -17.40 15.38 10.54
C SER A 140 -16.82 16.62 11.22
N GLY A 141 -17.40 17.06 12.35
CA GLY A 141 -16.87 18.19 13.11
C GLY A 141 -15.48 17.92 13.71
N ALA A 142 -15.24 16.70 14.19
CA ALA A 142 -13.93 16.30 14.71
C ALA A 142 -12.88 16.19 13.59
N PHE A 143 -13.26 15.63 12.44
CA PHE A 143 -12.37 15.55 11.27
C PHE A 143 -12.07 16.94 10.70
N GLU A 144 -13.07 17.84 10.65
CA GLU A 144 -12.89 19.24 10.24
C GLU A 144 -11.85 19.96 11.12
N GLN A 145 -11.87 19.73 12.43
CA GLN A 145 -10.89 20.29 13.36
C GLN A 145 -9.47 19.77 13.07
N LEU A 146 -9.30 18.44 12.99
CA LEU A 146 -8.01 17.82 12.69
C LEU A 146 -7.48 18.32 11.33
N ALA A 147 -8.33 18.33 10.30
CA ALA A 147 -7.97 18.80 8.97
C ALA A 147 -7.61 20.29 8.93
N GLY A 148 -8.22 21.12 9.79
CA GLY A 148 -7.86 22.53 9.93
C GLY A 148 -6.45 22.72 10.49
N GLU A 149 -6.07 21.90 11.46
CA GLU A 149 -4.70 21.86 11.99
C GLU A 149 -3.71 21.32 10.95
N MET A 150 -4.10 20.31 10.17
CA MET A 150 -3.31 19.81 9.03
C MET A 150 -3.06 20.91 7.99
N ALA A 151 -4.09 21.66 7.60
CA ALA A 151 -3.97 22.77 6.63
C ALA A 151 -3.03 23.88 7.14
N ALA A 152 -3.11 24.21 8.43
CA ALA A 152 -2.22 25.19 9.05
C ALA A 152 -0.78 24.67 9.12
N ASP A 153 -0.56 23.41 9.50
CA ASP A 153 0.79 22.86 9.65
C ASP A 153 1.46 22.58 8.29
N ALA A 154 0.70 22.35 7.22
CA ALA A 154 1.23 22.20 5.87
C ALA A 154 2.07 23.42 5.39
N GLN A 155 1.93 24.58 6.05
CA GLN A 155 2.73 25.78 5.80
C GLN A 155 4.08 25.79 6.55
N ASN A 156 4.27 24.88 7.52
CA ASN A 156 5.46 24.79 8.33
C ASN A 156 6.49 23.79 7.76
N VAL A 157 7.74 23.94 8.20
CA VAL A 157 8.81 22.97 7.92
C VAL A 157 8.46 21.63 8.58
N LYS A 158 8.53 20.54 7.81
CA LYS A 158 8.11 19.16 8.17
C LYS A 158 6.61 18.93 8.36
N GLY A 159 5.74 19.95 8.25
CA GLY A 159 4.31 19.75 8.51
C GLY A 159 3.65 18.83 7.49
N ILE A 160 3.91 19.05 6.20
CA ILE A 160 3.43 18.16 5.13
C ILE A 160 3.99 16.74 5.32
N GLN A 161 5.30 16.63 5.60
CA GLN A 161 5.96 15.34 5.82
C GLN A 161 5.31 14.56 6.97
N ARG A 162 5.02 15.22 8.10
CA ARG A 162 4.39 14.60 9.27
C ARG A 162 3.04 13.99 8.92
N ILE A 163 2.22 14.72 8.18
CA ILE A 163 0.90 14.27 7.74
C ILE A 163 1.02 13.11 6.74
N ALA A 164 1.92 13.25 5.76
CA ALA A 164 2.17 12.22 4.76
C ALA A 164 2.71 10.92 5.38
N SER A 165 3.58 11.00 6.39
CA SER A 165 4.03 9.83 7.17
C SER A 165 2.88 9.18 7.93
N GLY A 166 1.99 9.97 8.55
CA GLY A 166 0.79 9.43 9.21
C GLY A 166 -0.12 8.67 8.24
N ALA A 167 -0.31 9.18 7.02
CA ALA A 167 -1.06 8.50 5.97
C ALA A 167 -0.32 7.28 5.38
N LYS A 168 1.00 7.35 5.25
CA LYS A 168 1.83 6.23 4.78
C LYS A 168 1.69 5.01 5.68
N ASN A 169 1.73 5.24 6.98
CA ASN A 169 1.72 4.21 8.02
C ASN A 169 0.30 3.75 8.37
N ALA A 170 -0.72 4.49 7.96
CA ALA A 170 -2.10 4.08 8.13
C ALA A 170 -2.44 2.87 7.24
N GLN A 171 -3.41 2.07 7.68
CA GLN A 171 -3.87 0.89 6.94
C GLN A 171 -4.57 1.37 5.67
N LYS A 172 -4.30 0.69 4.56
CA LYS A 172 -4.87 1.02 3.24
C LYS A 172 -5.76 -0.12 2.75
N TYR A 173 -6.72 0.24 1.92
CA TYR A 173 -7.71 -0.68 1.36
C TYR A 173 -7.71 -0.63 -0.15
N GLY A 174 -8.07 -1.70 -0.87
CA GLY A 174 -8.21 -1.65 -2.33
C GLY A 174 -6.92 -1.41 -3.13
N GLY A 175 -5.74 -1.65 -2.54
CA GLY A 175 -4.43 -1.53 -3.19
C GLY A 175 -3.73 -0.17 -3.01
N SER A 176 -2.40 -0.22 -2.89
CA SER A 176 -1.57 0.94 -2.53
C SER A 176 -0.18 0.94 -3.18
N SER A 177 -0.02 0.29 -4.32
CA SER A 177 1.28 0.22 -5.01
C SER A 177 1.12 0.31 -6.52
N SER A 178 2.17 0.76 -7.22
CA SER A 178 2.18 0.78 -8.70
C SER A 178 1.88 -0.57 -9.36
N SER A 179 2.15 -1.67 -8.64
CA SER A 179 1.97 -3.04 -9.11
C SER A 179 0.54 -3.58 -8.94
N GLU A 180 -0.22 -2.90 -8.10
CA GLU A 180 -1.59 -3.21 -7.72
C GLU A 180 -2.55 -2.19 -8.32
N GLY A 181 -2.25 -0.90 -8.17
CA GLY A 181 -3.18 0.22 -8.33
C GLY A 181 -3.32 0.95 -6.99
N PHE A 182 -3.84 2.18 -7.03
CA PHE A 182 -4.06 3.01 -5.83
C PHE A 182 -5.54 3.36 -5.73
N SER A 183 -6.24 2.80 -4.75
CA SER A 183 -7.62 3.21 -4.43
C SER A 183 -7.67 4.58 -3.72
N ASN A 184 -6.54 4.97 -3.12
CA ASN A 184 -6.41 6.12 -2.21
C ASN A 184 -7.33 6.06 -0.98
N MET A 185 -7.78 4.86 -0.57
CA MET A 185 -8.58 4.65 0.65
C MET A 185 -7.67 4.34 1.85
N THR A 186 -7.63 5.26 2.80
CA THR A 186 -6.81 5.17 4.02
C THR A 186 -7.72 5.07 5.24
N ASP A 187 -7.37 4.22 6.21
CA ASP A 187 -8.08 4.09 7.47
C ASP A 187 -8.03 5.39 8.30
N LEU A 188 -9.19 5.95 8.62
CA LEU A 188 -9.29 7.24 9.29
C LEU A 188 -8.88 7.18 10.76
N ARG A 189 -9.17 6.07 11.45
CA ARG A 189 -8.75 5.86 12.85
C ARG A 189 -7.24 5.70 12.92
N HIS A 190 -6.68 4.77 12.15
CA HIS A 190 -5.24 4.49 12.19
C HIS A 190 -4.43 5.71 11.72
N PHE A 191 -4.95 6.48 10.76
CA PHE A 191 -4.39 7.78 10.39
C PHE A 191 -4.29 8.74 11.58
N ALA A 192 -5.37 8.88 12.37
CA ALA A 192 -5.38 9.73 13.54
C ALA A 192 -4.49 9.20 14.68
N GLU A 193 -4.42 7.87 14.86
CA GLU A 193 -3.55 7.23 15.87
C GLU A 193 -2.06 7.49 15.59
N ASN A 194 -1.66 7.61 14.33
CA ASN A 194 -0.29 7.96 13.93
C ASN A 194 0.13 9.38 14.32
N PHE A 195 -0.74 10.15 14.97
CA PHE A 195 -0.46 11.49 15.48
C PHE A 195 -0.40 11.59 17.00
N SER A 196 -0.38 10.45 17.72
CA SER A 196 -0.44 10.38 19.19
C SER A 196 0.60 11.21 19.93
N ASP A 197 1.80 11.39 19.36
CA ASP A 197 2.91 12.16 19.94
C ASP A 197 3.22 13.45 19.16
N SER A 198 2.20 14.02 18.54
CA SER A 198 2.33 15.19 17.67
C SER A 198 1.50 16.38 18.15
N VAL A 199 1.62 17.49 17.42
CA VAL A 199 0.80 18.69 17.61
C VAL A 199 -0.70 18.45 17.42
N TYR A 200 -1.11 17.30 16.87
CA TYR A 200 -2.51 16.95 16.62
C TYR A 200 -3.12 16.04 17.67
N GLN A 201 -2.46 15.78 18.80
CA GLN A 201 -2.93 14.79 19.79
C GLN A 201 -4.38 15.04 20.24
N GLU A 202 -4.73 16.28 20.62
CA GLU A 202 -6.08 16.60 21.13
C GLU A 202 -7.18 16.48 20.06
N SER A 203 -6.92 16.93 18.84
CA SER A 203 -7.85 16.82 17.72
C SER A 203 -7.99 15.36 17.25
N SER A 204 -6.90 14.60 17.28
CA SER A 204 -6.88 13.15 17.02
C SER A 204 -7.71 12.40 18.07
N ASP A 205 -7.49 12.64 19.38
CA ASP A 205 -8.30 12.03 20.44
C ASP A 205 -9.79 12.37 20.33
N THR A 206 -10.11 13.56 19.83
CA THR A 206 -11.49 13.99 19.57
C THR A 206 -12.09 13.22 18.40
N LEU A 207 -11.34 13.04 17.31
CA LEU A 207 -11.76 12.22 16.17
C LEU A 207 -11.91 10.74 16.55
N LEU A 208 -10.98 10.17 17.30
CA LEU A 208 -11.04 8.78 17.77
C LEU A 208 -12.29 8.51 18.59
N ARG A 209 -12.63 9.40 19.53
CA ARG A 209 -13.90 9.30 20.29
C ARG A 209 -15.13 9.42 19.41
N ALA A 210 -15.12 10.28 18.40
CA ALA A 210 -16.24 10.43 17.49
C ALA A 210 -16.43 9.19 16.59
N ILE A 211 -15.33 8.53 16.19
CA ILE A 211 -15.34 7.24 15.50
C ILE A 211 -15.93 6.17 16.43
N ASP A 212 -15.50 6.09 17.70
CA ASP A 212 -16.05 5.14 18.67
C ASP A 212 -17.55 5.30 18.91
N GLU A 213 -18.06 6.53 18.88
CA GLU A 213 -19.50 6.77 18.97
C GLU A 213 -20.26 6.37 17.71
N ALA A 214 -19.64 6.51 16.53
CA ALA A 214 -20.27 6.20 15.25
C ALA A 214 -20.24 4.69 14.91
N VAL A 215 -19.22 3.95 15.32
CA VAL A 215 -19.05 2.53 15.01
C VAL A 215 -19.75 1.66 16.06
N LEU A 216 -20.89 1.06 15.70
CA LEU A 216 -21.67 0.24 16.63
C LEU A 216 -21.20 -1.22 16.68
N TYR A 217 -20.69 -1.72 15.56
CA TYR A 217 -20.20 -3.08 15.43
C TYR A 217 -19.22 -3.19 14.28
N GLN A 218 -18.25 -4.09 14.41
CA GLN A 218 -17.30 -4.39 13.35
C GLN A 218 -16.81 -5.84 13.43
N VAL A 219 -16.50 -6.39 12.27
CA VAL A 219 -15.76 -7.64 12.09
C VAL A 219 -14.60 -7.35 11.15
N TYR A 220 -13.41 -7.86 11.47
CA TYR A 220 -12.24 -7.72 10.61
C TYR A 220 -11.33 -8.94 10.70
N GLY A 221 -10.65 -9.22 9.60
CA GLY A 221 -9.68 -10.28 9.47
C GLY A 221 -8.33 -10.00 10.10
N SER A 222 -7.54 -11.05 10.32
CA SER A 222 -6.22 -10.93 10.95
C SER A 222 -5.21 -10.05 10.20
N GLN A 223 -5.37 -9.87 8.88
CA GLN A 223 -4.51 -9.00 8.06
C GLN A 223 -5.00 -7.55 8.03
N LYS A 224 -6.15 -7.27 8.66
CA LYS A 224 -6.74 -5.94 8.80
C LYS A 224 -6.83 -5.56 10.28
N SER A 225 -5.78 -5.90 11.05
CA SER A 225 -5.73 -5.72 12.50
C SER A 225 -5.79 -4.26 12.95
N LYS A 226 -5.52 -3.32 12.04
CA LYS A 226 -5.64 -1.88 12.25
C LYS A 226 -6.91 -1.29 11.64
N ALA A 227 -7.91 -2.12 11.32
CA ALA A 227 -9.19 -1.65 10.80
C ALA A 227 -9.96 -0.84 11.85
N GLY A 228 -10.29 0.39 11.49
CA GLY A 228 -11.04 1.34 12.27
C GLY A 228 -12.48 1.53 11.85
N SER A 229 -12.98 0.70 10.93
CA SER A 229 -14.32 0.70 10.35
C SER A 229 -14.65 1.84 9.40
N ILE A 230 -13.85 2.92 9.30
CA ILE A 230 -14.12 4.05 8.40
C ILE A 230 -12.82 4.44 7.71
N SER A 231 -12.79 4.33 6.38
CA SER A 231 -11.73 4.88 5.55
C SER A 231 -12.07 6.30 5.05
N PHE A 232 -11.10 6.98 4.44
CA PHE A 232 -11.31 8.25 3.74
C PHE A 232 -10.36 8.37 2.55
N TYR A 233 -10.67 9.26 1.61
CA TYR A 233 -9.79 9.51 0.48
C TYR A 233 -8.54 10.30 0.90
N TYR A 234 -7.37 9.68 0.75
CA TYR A 234 -6.06 10.32 0.86
C TYR A 234 -5.23 10.09 -0.42
N PRO A 235 -4.88 11.14 -1.19
CA PRO A 235 -4.25 11.01 -2.51
C PRO A 235 -2.76 10.60 -2.44
N SER A 236 -2.51 9.35 -2.04
CA SER A 236 -1.15 8.76 -1.96
C SER A 236 -0.48 8.61 -3.33
N SER A 237 -1.29 8.54 -4.39
CA SER A 237 -0.87 8.67 -5.79
C SER A 237 -1.80 9.65 -6.49
N VAL A 238 -1.23 10.66 -7.15
CA VAL A 238 -2.01 11.75 -7.74
C VAL A 238 -2.48 11.39 -9.15
N GLU A 239 -3.78 11.15 -9.29
CA GLU A 239 -4.48 11.19 -10.57
C GLU A 239 -5.23 12.52 -10.67
N GLN A 240 -4.70 13.47 -11.45
CA GLN A 240 -5.18 14.86 -11.46
C GLN A 240 -6.71 14.98 -11.66
N ASN A 241 -7.27 14.23 -12.61
CA ASN A 241 -8.71 14.25 -12.88
C ASN A 241 -9.54 13.75 -11.68
N LYS A 242 -9.07 12.71 -10.96
CA LYS A 242 -9.77 12.19 -9.77
C LYS A 242 -9.66 13.15 -8.59
N LEU A 243 -8.49 13.75 -8.41
CA LEU A 243 -8.27 14.75 -7.36
C LEU A 243 -9.13 16.01 -7.58
N GLU A 244 -9.22 16.49 -8.82
CA GLU A 244 -10.09 17.61 -9.19
C GLU A 244 -11.56 17.31 -8.92
N ARG A 245 -12.03 16.12 -9.30
CA ARG A 245 -13.39 15.66 -9.01
C ARG A 245 -13.65 15.57 -7.51
N TYR A 246 -12.67 15.08 -6.75
CA TYR A 246 -12.79 15.01 -5.29
C TYR A 246 -12.99 16.40 -4.68
N TYR A 247 -12.25 17.41 -5.15
CA TYR A 247 -12.41 18.80 -4.71
C TYR A 247 -13.81 19.35 -4.94
N SER A 248 -14.32 19.16 -6.16
CA SER A 248 -15.53 19.84 -6.61
C SER A 248 -16.81 19.18 -6.12
N GLU A 249 -16.80 17.85 -5.91
CA GLU A 249 -18.05 17.08 -5.76
C GLU A 249 -18.11 16.25 -4.48
N LEU A 250 -16.98 15.76 -3.96
CA LEU A 250 -16.99 14.63 -3.02
C LEU A 250 -16.49 14.99 -1.62
N CYS A 251 -15.48 15.87 -1.49
CA CYS A 251 -14.86 16.20 -0.21
C CYS A 251 -15.85 16.90 0.74
N PRO A 252 -16.28 16.26 1.85
CA PRO A 252 -17.29 16.86 2.73
C PRO A 252 -16.70 17.92 3.68
N SER A 253 -15.41 17.80 4.01
CA SER A 253 -14.70 18.72 4.91
C SER A 253 -14.11 19.90 4.13
N GLU A 254 -14.39 21.12 4.57
CA GLU A 254 -13.83 22.34 3.94
C GLU A 254 -12.35 22.50 4.31
N ALA A 255 -12.00 22.25 5.58
CA ALA A 255 -10.63 22.28 6.05
C ALA A 255 -9.75 21.22 5.36
N TYR A 256 -10.27 20.00 5.14
CA TYR A 256 -9.52 18.99 4.41
C TYR A 256 -9.33 19.36 2.94
N ARG A 257 -10.36 19.95 2.31
CA ARG A 257 -10.21 20.53 0.96
C ARG A 257 -9.09 21.58 0.94
N SER A 258 -9.04 22.46 1.94
CA SER A 258 -7.99 23.50 2.06
C SER A 258 -6.59 22.92 2.27
N TYR A 259 -6.45 21.85 3.07
CA TYR A 259 -5.19 21.11 3.21
C TYR A 259 -4.74 20.54 1.86
N LEU A 260 -5.64 19.86 1.16
CA LEU A 260 -5.33 19.26 -0.12
C LEU A 260 -4.99 20.33 -1.18
N GLU A 261 -5.74 21.43 -1.26
CA GLU A 261 -5.44 22.55 -2.15
C GLU A 261 -4.05 23.14 -1.86
N THR A 262 -3.68 23.26 -0.59
CA THR A 262 -2.37 23.75 -0.16
C THR A 262 -1.24 22.84 -0.66
N VAL A 263 -1.41 21.53 -0.56
CA VAL A 263 -0.34 20.56 -0.84
C VAL A 263 -0.27 20.16 -2.32
N TYR A 264 -1.42 20.03 -2.98
CA TYR A 264 -1.52 19.39 -4.30
C TYR A 264 -1.88 20.34 -5.45
N SER A 265 -2.28 21.61 -5.21
CA SER A 265 -2.57 22.53 -6.34
C SER A 265 -1.33 23.00 -7.09
N HIS A 266 -0.16 22.92 -6.45
CA HIS A 266 1.12 23.40 -7.01
C HIS A 266 2.23 22.39 -6.72
N ILE A 267 2.05 21.14 -7.16
CA ILE A 267 3.08 20.11 -7.08
C ILE A 267 4.34 20.62 -7.79
N PRO A 268 5.50 20.70 -7.12
CA PRO A 268 6.75 21.10 -7.76
C PRO A 268 7.09 20.19 -8.93
N GLU A 269 7.67 20.73 -10.01
CA GLU A 269 8.14 19.93 -11.14
C GLU A 269 9.17 18.88 -10.71
N ASN A 270 10.03 19.22 -9.74
CA ASN A 270 11.00 18.32 -9.13
C ASN A 270 10.92 18.43 -7.60
N PRO A 271 10.08 17.60 -6.94
CA PRO A 271 9.94 17.61 -5.48
C PRO A 271 11.22 17.17 -4.76
N ILE A 272 11.99 16.27 -5.37
CA ILE A 272 13.24 15.72 -4.83
C ILE A 272 14.45 16.31 -5.54
N LEU A 273 15.30 16.99 -4.78
CA LEU A 273 16.50 17.67 -5.23
C LEU A 273 17.70 17.11 -4.49
N PHE A 274 18.65 16.56 -5.23
CA PHE A 274 19.89 16.03 -4.67
C PHE A 274 20.92 17.16 -4.52
N THR A 275 21.55 17.26 -3.35
CA THR A 275 22.79 18.03 -3.16
C THR A 275 24.01 17.17 -3.49
N ASP A 276 23.90 15.87 -3.25
CA ASP A 276 24.80 14.83 -3.73
C ASP A 276 23.96 13.68 -4.29
N ARG A 277 24.10 13.41 -5.59
CA ARG A 277 23.40 12.31 -6.27
C ARG A 277 24.05 10.96 -6.03
N GLY A 278 25.26 10.90 -5.49
CA GLY A 278 25.98 9.66 -5.27
C GLY A 278 27.46 9.90 -5.09
N SER A 279 28.00 9.50 -3.94
CA SER A 279 29.44 9.50 -3.67
C SER A 279 29.85 8.30 -2.81
N ILE A 280 31.17 8.10 -2.71
CA ILE A 280 31.75 7.04 -1.89
C ILE A 280 32.07 7.66 -0.52
N ALA A 281 31.44 7.14 0.53
CA ALA A 281 31.68 7.55 1.91
C ALA A 281 33.09 7.14 2.39
N HIS A 282 33.52 7.69 3.53
CA HIS A 282 34.85 7.38 4.09
C HIS A 282 35.04 5.88 4.42
N ASP A 283 33.97 5.18 4.79
CA ASP A 283 33.96 3.74 5.07
C ASP A 283 33.84 2.87 3.80
N GLY A 284 33.70 3.49 2.62
CA GLY A 284 33.56 2.82 1.33
C GLY A 284 32.13 2.47 0.93
N SER A 285 31.13 2.85 1.74
CA SER A 285 29.71 2.69 1.41
C SER A 285 29.25 3.73 0.37
N PHE A 286 28.12 3.46 -0.27
CA PHE A 286 27.47 4.41 -1.17
C PHE A 286 26.60 5.37 -0.38
N GLN A 287 26.71 6.67 -0.65
CA GLN A 287 25.92 7.70 0.05
C GLN A 287 25.28 8.69 -0.92
N ILE A 288 24.18 9.30 -0.48
CA ILE A 288 23.51 10.43 -1.12
C ILE A 288 23.16 11.51 -0.09
N SER A 289 22.90 12.72 -0.57
CA SER A 289 22.34 13.80 0.25
C SER A 289 21.32 14.61 -0.53
N LEU A 290 20.25 15.03 0.15
CA LEU A 290 19.17 15.81 -0.44
C LEU A 290 19.23 17.26 0.00
N ASN A 291 18.57 18.13 -0.76
CA ASN A 291 18.38 19.53 -0.42
C ASN A 291 17.26 19.65 0.63
N ASP A 292 17.37 20.60 1.55
CA ASP A 292 16.35 20.86 2.57
C ASP A 292 14.97 21.20 1.98
N ALA A 293 14.93 21.78 0.77
CA ALA A 293 13.70 22.03 0.03
C ALA A 293 12.87 20.75 -0.26
N SER A 294 13.51 19.59 -0.28
CA SER A 294 12.84 18.29 -0.51
C SER A 294 12.24 17.68 0.75
N ARG A 295 12.56 18.21 1.93
CA ARG A 295 12.17 17.65 3.23
C ARG A 295 10.67 17.36 3.34
N ASN A 296 9.85 18.29 2.87
CA ASN A 296 8.40 18.18 2.94
C ASN A 296 7.80 17.16 1.96
N TYR A 297 8.58 16.71 0.99
CA TYR A 297 8.12 15.87 -0.11
C TYR A 297 8.63 14.43 -0.04
N ILE A 298 9.53 14.09 0.89
CA ILE A 298 10.05 12.71 1.03
C ILE A 298 9.03 11.83 1.76
N LEU A 299 8.56 10.77 1.12
CA LEU A 299 7.67 9.76 1.68
C LEU A 299 8.43 8.49 2.12
N SER A 300 9.33 8.00 1.28
CA SER A 300 10.23 6.89 1.60
C SER A 300 11.57 7.04 0.90
N ILE A 301 12.60 6.40 1.46
CA ILE A 301 13.88 6.22 0.82
C ILE A 301 14.19 4.74 0.89
N ASP A 302 14.28 4.13 -0.27
CA ASP A 302 14.54 2.72 -0.46
C ASP A 302 15.81 2.60 -1.32
N PHE A 303 16.27 1.38 -1.58
CA PHE A 303 17.24 1.10 -2.63
C PHE A 303 16.75 0.02 -3.56
N ARG A 304 17.30 -0.03 -4.77
CA ARG A 304 17.20 -1.17 -5.66
C ARG A 304 18.55 -1.81 -5.89
N LEU A 305 18.57 -3.14 -5.96
CA LEU A 305 19.76 -3.94 -6.18
C LEU A 305 19.68 -4.68 -7.51
N MET A 306 20.77 -4.64 -8.28
CA MET A 306 20.91 -5.42 -9.50
C MET A 306 22.22 -6.21 -9.48
N GLU A 307 22.19 -7.45 -9.94
CA GLU A 307 23.39 -8.19 -10.29
C GLU A 307 23.89 -7.75 -11.66
N TYR A 308 25.19 -7.51 -11.79
CA TYR A 308 25.80 -7.03 -13.01
C TYR A 308 26.87 -8.00 -13.51
N SER A 309 26.84 -8.26 -14.82
CA SER A 309 27.83 -9.07 -15.50
C SER A 309 28.26 -8.43 -16.81
N ALA A 310 29.55 -8.51 -17.12
CA ALA A 310 30.12 -8.01 -18.36
C ALA A 310 30.91 -9.13 -19.07
N ASP A 311 30.52 -9.41 -20.31
CA ASP A 311 31.26 -10.24 -21.25
C ASP A 311 31.99 -9.33 -22.24
N LEU A 312 33.28 -9.13 -22.01
CA LEU A 312 34.12 -8.26 -22.82
C LEU A 312 34.40 -8.84 -24.22
N GLU A 313 34.38 -10.16 -24.39
CA GLU A 313 34.62 -10.81 -25.68
C GLU A 313 33.44 -10.56 -26.62
N ASN A 314 32.22 -10.76 -26.10
CA ASN A 314 30.99 -10.52 -26.83
C ASN A 314 30.45 -9.08 -26.70
N ARG A 315 31.19 -8.19 -26.01
CA ARG A 315 30.81 -6.79 -25.76
C ARG A 315 29.38 -6.65 -25.25
N THR A 316 29.05 -7.49 -24.30
CA THR A 316 27.71 -7.65 -23.76
C THR A 316 27.73 -7.34 -22.26
N MET A 317 26.82 -6.49 -21.80
CA MET A 317 26.64 -6.17 -20.39
C MET A 317 25.22 -6.56 -19.99
N THR A 318 25.04 -7.29 -18.89
CA THR A 318 23.71 -7.70 -18.41
C THR A 318 23.51 -7.23 -16.99
N ALA A 319 22.38 -6.60 -16.73
CA ALA A 319 21.93 -6.23 -15.40
C ALA A 319 20.62 -6.94 -15.07
N SER A 320 20.61 -7.65 -13.94
CA SER A 320 19.47 -8.42 -13.44
C SER A 320 18.94 -7.78 -12.16
N LEU A 321 17.72 -7.27 -12.18
CA LEU A 321 17.13 -6.56 -11.05
C LEU A 321 16.58 -7.54 -10.02
N PHE A 322 17.15 -7.54 -8.82
CA PHE A 322 16.71 -8.37 -7.71
C PHE A 322 15.58 -7.74 -6.90
N GLY A 323 15.36 -6.43 -7.04
CA GLY A 323 14.22 -5.75 -6.45
C GLY A 323 14.62 -4.59 -5.56
N TYR A 324 13.79 -4.33 -4.56
CA TYR A 324 13.86 -3.16 -3.69
C TYR A 324 13.89 -3.58 -2.22
N ASP A 325 14.56 -2.78 -1.39
CA ASP A 325 14.62 -2.95 0.06
C ASP A 325 14.84 -1.57 0.70
N ASN A 326 14.60 -1.44 2.00
CA ASN A 326 14.70 -0.21 2.78
C ASN A 326 15.72 -0.32 3.94
N ASP A 327 16.46 -1.42 4.05
CA ASP A 327 17.58 -1.52 5.00
C ASP A 327 18.70 -0.55 4.56
N ILE A 328 18.72 0.65 5.15
CA ILE A 328 19.70 1.72 4.91
C ILE A 328 19.98 2.49 6.20
N TYR A 329 21.11 3.19 6.26
CA TYR A 329 21.33 4.20 7.31
C TYR A 329 20.64 5.51 6.93
N GLU A 330 19.73 5.96 7.79
CA GLU A 330 18.91 7.16 7.57
C GLU A 330 19.28 8.29 8.52
N ASP A 331 19.62 9.46 7.97
CA ASP A 331 19.72 10.71 8.72
C ASP A 331 18.74 11.73 8.13
N TYR A 332 17.49 11.68 8.60
CA TYR A 332 16.47 12.64 8.21
C TYR A 332 16.72 14.05 8.77
N GLU A 333 17.60 14.25 9.75
CA GLU A 333 17.93 15.59 10.24
C GLU A 333 18.77 16.33 9.21
N HIS A 334 19.83 15.68 8.74
CA HIS A 334 20.78 16.23 7.76
C HIS A 334 20.46 15.86 6.31
N LEU A 335 19.41 15.05 6.09
CA LEU A 335 19.00 14.51 4.78
C LEU A 335 20.16 13.80 4.06
N SER A 336 20.89 12.98 4.81
CA SER A 336 21.99 12.16 4.32
C SER A 336 21.67 10.69 4.52
N PHE A 337 21.93 9.87 3.50
CA PHE A 337 21.53 8.45 3.49
C PHE A 337 22.69 7.61 2.97
N HIS A 338 22.96 6.50 3.65
CA HIS A 338 24.12 5.65 3.38
C HIS A 338 23.68 4.19 3.27
N SER A 339 24.29 3.47 2.34
CA SER A 339 24.05 2.05 2.18
C SER A 339 24.67 1.29 3.35
N ASN A 340 23.92 0.38 3.94
CA ASN A 340 24.43 -0.58 4.92
C ASN A 340 24.50 -2.01 4.34
N PHE A 341 24.51 -2.12 3.00
CA PHE A 341 24.27 -3.38 2.31
C PHE A 341 25.21 -4.51 2.75
N ARG A 342 24.62 -5.53 3.35
CA ARG A 342 25.33 -6.64 4.02
C ARG A 342 25.74 -7.77 3.07
N GLY A 343 25.37 -7.70 1.78
CA GLY A 343 25.70 -8.74 0.80
C GLY A 343 24.81 -9.98 0.87
N PHE A 344 23.63 -9.86 1.46
CA PHE A 344 22.61 -10.91 1.49
C PHE A 344 21.39 -10.49 0.67
N TRP A 345 20.65 -11.47 0.17
CA TRP A 345 19.39 -11.23 -0.52
C TRP A 345 18.36 -12.31 -0.23
N LEU A 346 17.08 -11.97 -0.39
CA LEU A 346 15.97 -12.86 -0.10
C LEU A 346 15.86 -14.00 -1.13
N ALA A 347 15.70 -15.21 -0.61
CA ALA A 347 15.61 -16.41 -1.44
C ALA A 347 14.63 -17.44 -0.84
N PRO A 348 13.57 -17.85 -1.56
CA PRO A 348 12.83 -19.06 -1.22
C PRO A 348 13.65 -20.29 -1.54
N ASN A 349 13.91 -21.11 -0.53
CA ASN A 349 14.62 -22.39 -0.64
C ASN A 349 15.94 -22.29 -1.46
N GLY A 350 16.66 -21.16 -1.35
CA GLY A 350 17.93 -20.89 -2.03
C GLY A 350 17.87 -20.28 -3.44
N CYS A 351 16.68 -20.03 -3.99
CA CYS A 351 16.52 -19.35 -5.29
C CYS A 351 16.36 -17.84 -5.11
N LYS A 352 17.18 -17.01 -5.75
CA LYS A 352 17.10 -15.54 -5.63
C LYS A 352 15.72 -15.00 -6.05
N LEU A 353 15.12 -14.16 -5.22
CA LEU A 353 13.78 -13.62 -5.42
C LEU A 353 13.80 -12.18 -5.94
N PHE A 354 12.95 -11.86 -6.92
CA PHE A 354 12.60 -10.45 -7.16
C PHE A 354 11.69 -9.96 -6.05
N VAL A 355 12.08 -8.95 -5.27
CA VAL A 355 11.24 -8.49 -4.14
C VAL A 355 10.85 -7.01 -4.24
N THR A 356 9.65 -6.69 -3.77
CA THR A 356 9.22 -5.32 -3.52
C THR A 356 8.51 -5.23 -2.17
N PRO A 357 8.94 -4.37 -1.23
CA PRO A 357 8.17 -4.06 -0.04
C PRO A 357 6.91 -3.29 -0.46
N VAL A 358 5.77 -3.66 0.10
CA VAL A 358 4.47 -3.05 -0.22
C VAL A 358 3.78 -2.41 0.98
N GLU A 359 4.20 -2.79 2.19
CA GLU A 359 3.69 -2.31 3.46
C GLU A 359 4.82 -2.42 4.46
N ILE A 360 5.08 -1.34 5.17
CA ILE A 360 6.14 -1.23 6.18
C ILE A 360 5.47 -0.64 7.41
N THR A 361 5.57 -1.35 8.52
CA THR A 361 5.05 -0.93 9.83
C THR A 361 6.13 -1.21 10.89
N ASP A 362 5.92 -0.70 12.09
CA ASP A 362 6.79 -0.99 13.23
C ASP A 362 6.68 -2.44 13.72
N GLU A 363 5.67 -3.20 13.26
CA GLU A 363 5.42 -4.59 13.63
C GLU A 363 5.91 -5.58 12.56
N TYR A 364 5.84 -5.21 11.29
CA TYR A 364 6.22 -6.06 10.16
C TYR A 364 6.44 -5.29 8.86
N ILE A 365 7.09 -5.94 7.90
CA ILE A 365 7.18 -5.53 6.50
C ILE A 365 6.54 -6.60 5.63
N ILE A 366 5.57 -6.24 4.78
CA ILE A 366 5.01 -7.14 3.76
C ILE A 366 5.78 -6.94 2.46
N PHE A 367 6.17 -8.06 1.88
CA PHE A 367 6.82 -8.14 0.59
C PHE A 367 5.91 -8.81 -0.44
N THR A 368 6.09 -8.43 -1.69
CA THR A 368 5.48 -9.09 -2.86
C THR A 368 6.56 -9.50 -3.84
N SER A 369 6.38 -10.67 -4.46
CA SER A 369 7.24 -11.15 -5.53
C SER A 369 6.42 -11.84 -6.61
N PRO A 370 6.60 -11.48 -7.90
CA PRO A 370 5.92 -12.16 -8.99
C PRO A 370 6.49 -13.57 -9.17
N ILE A 371 5.61 -14.57 -9.20
CA ILE A 371 5.95 -15.98 -9.35
C ILE A 371 5.00 -16.67 -10.32
N GLU A 372 5.38 -17.85 -10.78
CA GLU A 372 4.47 -18.81 -11.39
C GLU A 372 4.19 -19.92 -10.37
N LEU A 373 2.92 -20.10 -10.02
CA LEU A 373 2.44 -21.15 -9.13
C LEU A 373 1.65 -22.16 -9.95
N ASN A 374 2.15 -23.40 -10.04
CA ASN A 374 1.52 -24.49 -10.79
C ASN A 374 1.21 -24.14 -12.27
N GLY A 375 2.04 -23.30 -12.89
CA GLY A 375 1.88 -22.86 -14.29
C GLY A 375 1.10 -21.57 -14.47
N GLU A 376 0.56 -20.98 -13.40
CA GLU A 376 -0.22 -19.74 -13.45
C GLU A 376 0.54 -18.57 -12.80
N LYS A 377 0.52 -17.39 -13.43
CA LYS A 377 1.19 -16.19 -12.90
C LYS A 377 0.44 -15.63 -11.70
N THR A 378 1.17 -15.37 -10.62
CA THR A 378 0.64 -14.83 -9.37
C THR A 378 1.73 -14.06 -8.61
N ASN A 379 1.50 -13.70 -7.35
CA ASN A 379 2.51 -13.06 -6.50
C ASN A 379 2.62 -13.73 -5.15
N LEU A 380 3.82 -14.15 -4.81
CA LEU A 380 4.17 -14.56 -3.47
C LEU A 380 4.11 -13.37 -2.53
N ARG A 381 3.33 -13.52 -1.46
CA ARG A 381 3.26 -12.65 -0.30
C ARG A 381 3.97 -13.30 0.86
N PHE A 382 4.81 -12.52 1.53
CA PHE A 382 5.46 -12.92 2.77
C PHE A 382 5.74 -11.69 3.61
N ALA A 383 5.86 -11.89 4.92
CA ALA A 383 6.14 -10.85 5.88
C ALA A 383 7.52 -11.06 6.51
N PHE A 384 8.22 -9.99 6.82
CA PHE A 384 9.21 -9.98 7.89
C PHE A 384 8.53 -9.43 9.15
N VAL A 385 8.57 -10.16 10.25
CA VAL A 385 7.90 -9.78 11.50
C VAL A 385 8.97 -9.45 12.54
N TRP A 386 8.87 -8.26 13.15
CA TRP A 386 9.81 -7.83 14.18
C TRP A 386 9.52 -8.59 15.49
N GLU A 387 10.57 -9.19 16.07
CA GLU A 387 10.56 -9.64 17.47
C GLU A 387 11.07 -8.53 18.39
N ASN A 388 12.11 -7.82 17.94
CA ASN A 388 12.65 -6.64 18.61
C ASN A 388 13.25 -5.69 17.58
N ILE A 389 12.53 -4.61 17.27
CA ILE A 389 12.93 -3.60 16.28
C ILE A 389 14.24 -2.90 16.66
N ASN A 390 14.49 -2.67 17.95
CA ASN A 390 15.69 -1.97 18.41
C ASN A 390 16.97 -2.81 18.26
N GLU A 391 16.81 -4.14 18.24
CA GLU A 391 17.92 -5.08 18.07
C GLU A 391 18.02 -5.58 16.62
N GLY A 392 17.11 -5.17 15.73
CA GLY A 392 17.06 -5.64 14.35
C GLY A 392 16.69 -7.12 14.23
N ILE A 393 16.03 -7.70 15.24
CA ILE A 393 15.72 -9.13 15.30
C ILE A 393 14.28 -9.38 14.85
N GLY A 394 14.12 -10.31 13.91
CA GLY A 394 12.83 -10.73 13.39
C GLY A 394 12.92 -12.04 12.59
N TYR A 395 11.82 -12.45 11.98
CA TYR A 395 11.76 -13.65 11.15
C TYR A 395 10.84 -13.47 9.93
N TYR A 396 11.09 -14.25 8.88
CA TYR A 396 10.24 -14.27 7.70
C TYR A 396 9.11 -15.29 7.82
N LYS A 397 7.92 -14.92 7.33
CA LYS A 397 6.73 -15.76 7.29
C LYS A 397 6.08 -15.69 5.91
N VAL A 398 5.97 -16.83 5.23
CA VAL A 398 5.20 -16.93 3.98
C VAL A 398 3.71 -16.81 4.27
N LEU A 399 3.02 -15.94 3.53
CA LEU A 399 1.57 -15.72 3.65
C LEU A 399 0.80 -16.51 2.59
N GLY A 400 1.30 -16.58 1.35
CA GLY A 400 0.70 -17.31 0.24
C GLY A 400 0.86 -16.60 -1.10
N ALA A 401 0.09 -17.00 -2.12
CA ALA A 401 0.06 -16.40 -3.45
C ALA A 401 -1.16 -15.48 -3.65
N TRP A 402 -1.03 -14.35 -4.34
CA TRP A 402 -2.07 -13.33 -4.53
C TRP A 402 -1.98 -12.66 -5.92
N ASN A 403 -3.11 -12.52 -6.63
CA ASN A 403 -3.11 -12.16 -8.06
C ASN A 403 -3.23 -10.64 -8.38
N ARG A 404 -2.86 -9.73 -7.47
CA ARG A 404 -2.88 -8.25 -7.68
C ARG A 404 -4.30 -7.67 -7.88
N LEU A 405 -4.40 -6.35 -8.13
CA LEU A 405 -5.62 -5.78 -8.69
C LEU A 405 -5.68 -6.03 -10.19
N HIS A 406 -6.89 -6.24 -10.68
CA HIS A 406 -7.19 -6.38 -12.09
C HIS A 406 -6.92 -5.04 -12.81
N PRO A 407 -6.08 -5.02 -13.87
CA PRO A 407 -5.53 -3.79 -14.44
C PRO A 407 -6.56 -2.88 -15.14
N VAL A 408 -7.76 -3.40 -15.43
CA VAL A 408 -8.85 -2.65 -16.09
C VAL A 408 -9.90 -2.18 -15.10
N THR A 409 -10.16 -2.95 -14.04
CA THR A 409 -11.28 -2.68 -13.12
C THR A 409 -10.81 -2.17 -11.75
N GLY A 410 -9.51 -2.18 -11.46
CA GLY A 410 -8.98 -1.79 -10.15
C GLY A 410 -9.34 -2.75 -9.01
N MET A 411 -10.01 -3.87 -9.31
CA MET A 411 -10.45 -4.84 -8.31
C MET A 411 -9.31 -5.74 -7.85
N ALA A 412 -9.01 -5.81 -6.56
CA ALA A 412 -8.13 -6.84 -6.00
C ALA A 412 -8.69 -8.23 -6.22
N ASP A 413 -7.81 -9.18 -6.50
CA ASP A 413 -8.14 -10.58 -6.27
C ASP A 413 -8.37 -10.81 -4.77
N LYS A 414 -9.42 -11.55 -4.47
CA LYS A 414 -10.05 -11.63 -3.15
C LYS A 414 -9.44 -12.71 -2.26
N GLU A 415 -8.39 -13.40 -2.74
CA GLU A 415 -7.85 -14.63 -2.14
C GLU A 415 -6.31 -14.60 -2.06
N ILE A 416 -5.76 -14.85 -0.87
CA ILE A 416 -4.36 -15.32 -0.73
C ILE A 416 -4.38 -16.85 -0.70
N VAL A 417 -3.90 -17.48 -1.75
CA VAL A 417 -3.81 -18.94 -1.89
C VAL A 417 -2.63 -19.44 -1.05
N LYS A 418 -2.90 -20.18 0.03
CA LYS A 418 -1.83 -20.82 0.82
C LYS A 418 -1.05 -21.81 -0.04
N LEU A 419 0.27 -21.74 0.04
CA LEU A 419 1.14 -22.68 -0.64
C LEU A 419 1.11 -24.05 0.06
N LYS A 420 1.21 -25.10 -0.73
CA LYS A 420 1.28 -26.50 -0.31
C LYS A 420 2.66 -27.05 -0.67
N ALA A 421 3.13 -28.04 0.09
CA ALA A 421 4.46 -28.60 -0.13
C ALA A 421 4.65 -29.30 -1.49
N ASP A 422 3.55 -29.65 -2.16
CA ASP A 422 3.51 -30.25 -3.50
C ASP A 422 3.24 -29.25 -4.63
N ASP A 423 3.11 -27.96 -4.31
CA ASP A 423 3.05 -26.92 -5.34
C ASP A 423 4.36 -26.89 -6.16
N VAL A 424 4.26 -26.37 -7.38
CA VAL A 424 5.42 -26.09 -8.24
C VAL A 424 5.55 -24.59 -8.37
N ILE A 425 6.62 -24.04 -7.83
CA ILE A 425 6.88 -22.60 -7.84
C ILE A 425 8.07 -22.30 -8.74
N SER A 426 7.87 -21.40 -9.69
CA SER A 426 8.96 -20.76 -10.43
C SER A 426 9.03 -19.29 -10.04
N VAL A 427 10.21 -18.86 -9.58
CA VAL A 427 10.49 -17.44 -9.33
C VAL A 427 11.18 -16.84 -10.55
N TYR A 428 10.98 -15.55 -10.76
CA TYR A 428 11.67 -14.86 -11.82
C TYR A 428 12.08 -13.45 -11.41
N TYR A 429 13.18 -13.00 -12.01
CA TYR A 429 13.63 -11.62 -11.90
C TYR A 429 13.93 -11.05 -13.29
N PRO A 430 13.58 -9.77 -13.53
CA PRO A 430 13.79 -9.15 -14.81
C PRO A 430 15.26 -8.81 -15.03
N TYR A 431 15.71 -8.89 -16.28
CA TYR A 431 17.04 -8.46 -16.68
C TYR A 431 17.02 -7.79 -18.06
N GLN A 432 18.02 -6.95 -18.30
CA GLN A 432 18.28 -6.37 -19.61
C GLN A 432 19.73 -6.56 -19.99
N THR A 433 19.95 -6.69 -21.29
CA THR A 433 21.28 -6.84 -21.86
C THR A 433 21.55 -5.68 -22.81
N LEU A 434 22.68 -5.00 -22.60
CA LEU A 434 23.23 -4.02 -23.51
C LEU A 434 24.30 -4.68 -24.38
N THR A 435 24.15 -4.53 -25.69
CA THR A 435 25.10 -5.01 -26.70
C THR A 435 25.54 -3.85 -27.58
N MET A 436 26.68 -4.02 -28.26
CA MET A 436 27.11 -3.03 -29.27
C MET A 436 26.52 -3.37 -30.63
N GLY A 437 25.72 -2.45 -31.18
CA GLY A 437 25.12 -2.58 -32.50
C GLY A 437 26.16 -2.56 -33.63
N PRO A 438 25.81 -3.02 -34.84
CA PRO A 438 26.70 -3.00 -36.01
C PRO A 438 27.16 -1.58 -36.41
N ASP A 439 26.41 -0.55 -36.03
CA ASP A 439 26.70 0.87 -36.21
C ASP A 439 27.57 1.48 -35.09
N GLY A 440 27.93 0.67 -34.08
CA GLY A 440 28.70 1.11 -32.93
C GLY A 440 27.88 1.86 -31.88
N LEU A 441 26.55 1.83 -31.97
CA LEU A 441 25.66 2.38 -30.96
C LEU A 441 25.20 1.30 -29.97
N PRO A 442 25.01 1.62 -28.69
CA PRO A 442 24.48 0.67 -27.71
C PRO A 442 23.04 0.29 -28.06
N VAL A 443 22.75 -1.01 -28.04
CA VAL A 443 21.41 -1.57 -28.22
C VAL A 443 21.02 -2.29 -26.94
N VAL A 444 19.96 -1.82 -26.30
CA VAL A 444 19.39 -2.44 -25.09
C VAL A 444 18.31 -3.43 -25.51
N SER A 445 18.34 -4.63 -24.95
CA SER A 445 17.31 -5.64 -25.19
C SER A 445 15.95 -5.20 -24.62
N GLU A 446 14.89 -5.86 -25.09
CA GLU A 446 13.63 -5.88 -24.33
C GLU A 446 13.86 -6.42 -22.91
N LEU A 447 12.91 -6.18 -22.01
CA LEU A 447 12.95 -6.71 -20.65
C LEU A 447 12.74 -8.23 -20.70
N LEU A 448 13.78 -8.98 -20.35
CA LEU A 448 13.78 -10.44 -20.31
C LEU A 448 13.63 -10.91 -18.86
N GLN A 449 13.40 -12.21 -18.66
CA GLN A 449 13.20 -12.80 -17.34
C GLN A 449 14.10 -14.02 -17.16
N TYR A 450 14.82 -14.06 -16.04
CA TYR A 450 15.49 -15.27 -15.58
C TYR A 450 14.49 -16.08 -14.76
N VAL A 451 14.38 -17.39 -15.01
CA VAL A 451 13.42 -18.27 -14.33
C VAL A 451 14.17 -19.34 -13.55
N GLN A 452 13.82 -19.50 -12.28
CA GLN A 452 14.33 -20.54 -11.41
C GLN A 452 13.17 -21.35 -10.85
N GLN A 453 13.22 -22.66 -10.97
CA GLN A 453 12.29 -23.53 -10.27
C GLN A 453 12.75 -23.68 -8.81
N VAL A 454 11.87 -23.30 -7.88
CA VAL A 454 12.13 -23.41 -6.45
C VAL A 454 12.05 -24.89 -6.03
N PRO A 455 13.04 -25.41 -5.28
CA PRO A 455 12.97 -26.77 -4.76
C PRO A 455 11.67 -27.02 -3.97
N PRO A 456 10.95 -28.13 -4.23
CA PRO A 456 9.68 -28.42 -3.56
C PRO A 456 9.90 -28.76 -2.07
N GLY A 457 8.88 -28.52 -1.26
CA GLY A 457 8.92 -28.72 0.19
C GLY A 457 8.17 -27.62 0.93
N GLU A 458 8.44 -27.48 2.23
CA GLU A 458 8.01 -26.29 2.97
C GLU A 458 8.73 -25.07 2.38
N TYR A 459 7.96 -24.10 1.91
CA TYR A 459 8.51 -22.87 1.34
C TYR A 459 8.84 -21.90 2.46
N VAL A 460 10.13 -21.62 2.62
CA VAL A 460 10.65 -20.66 3.60
C VAL A 460 11.46 -19.59 2.89
N ILE A 461 11.36 -18.36 3.38
CA ILE A 461 12.19 -17.25 2.92
C ILE A 461 13.40 -17.15 3.85
N THR A 462 14.59 -17.16 3.26
CA THR A 462 15.85 -16.94 3.98
C THR A 462 16.64 -15.78 3.34
N GLU A 463 17.50 -15.16 4.13
CA GLU A 463 18.57 -14.32 3.61
C GLU A 463 19.74 -15.21 3.17
N GLU A 464 20.03 -15.26 1.87
CA GLU A 464 21.17 -15.99 1.32
C GLU A 464 22.28 -15.02 0.93
N PRO A 465 23.56 -15.37 1.20
CA PRO A 465 24.67 -14.52 0.80
C PRO A 465 24.81 -14.53 -0.72
N LEU A 466 25.14 -13.37 -1.25
CA LEU A 466 25.33 -13.17 -2.67
C LEU A 466 26.70 -13.66 -3.13
N GLU A 467 26.75 -14.02 -4.41
CA GLU A 467 27.96 -14.52 -5.08
C GLU A 467 29.01 -13.42 -5.20
N SER A 468 30.28 -13.79 -5.38
CA SER A 468 31.37 -12.84 -5.60
C SER A 468 31.34 -12.27 -7.04
N THR A 469 30.29 -11.53 -7.36
CA THR A 469 30.11 -10.79 -8.61
C THR A 469 29.97 -9.30 -8.34
N ASP A 470 29.77 -8.54 -9.41
CA ASP A 470 29.50 -7.12 -9.30
C ASP A 470 28.00 -6.86 -9.15
N TYR A 471 27.68 -5.79 -8.43
CA TYR A 471 26.33 -5.36 -8.15
C TYR A 471 26.17 -3.89 -8.44
N LEU A 472 25.00 -3.51 -8.93
CA LEU A 472 24.59 -2.12 -9.03
C LEU A 472 23.62 -1.81 -7.90
N TYR A 473 23.87 -0.69 -7.23
CA TYR A 473 23.04 -0.20 -6.14
C TYR A 473 22.57 1.22 -6.45
N GLN A 474 21.31 1.50 -6.17
CA GLN A 474 20.75 2.83 -6.40
C GLN A 474 19.69 3.15 -5.36
N PHE A 475 19.75 4.34 -4.77
CA PHE A 475 18.67 4.84 -3.92
C PHE A 475 17.47 5.25 -4.75
N VAL A 476 16.29 4.97 -4.20
CA VAL A 476 14.98 5.27 -4.78
C VAL A 476 14.21 6.08 -3.74
N ILE A 477 13.99 7.36 -4.01
CA ILE A 477 13.23 8.25 -3.14
C ILE A 477 11.81 8.29 -3.70
N THR A 478 10.84 7.87 -2.91
CA THR A 478 9.42 8.06 -3.24
C THR A 478 8.96 9.37 -2.63
N ASP A 479 8.37 10.25 -3.42
CA ASP A 479 7.77 11.49 -2.94
C ASP A 479 6.33 11.29 -2.45
N ILE A 480 5.79 12.27 -1.73
CA ILE A 480 4.42 12.23 -1.17
C ILE A 480 3.31 12.19 -2.23
N PHE A 481 3.63 12.42 -3.51
CA PHE A 481 2.69 12.39 -4.62
C PHE A 481 2.72 11.05 -5.38
N GLY A 482 3.58 10.12 -4.96
CA GLY A 482 3.80 8.81 -5.57
C GLY A 482 4.90 8.79 -6.65
N GLY A 483 5.60 9.90 -6.88
CA GLY A 483 6.71 9.99 -7.81
C GLY A 483 7.97 9.30 -7.30
N LYS A 484 8.70 8.60 -8.17
CA LYS A 484 9.98 7.95 -7.85
C LYS A 484 11.16 8.71 -8.44
N HIS A 485 12.16 8.97 -7.60
CA HIS A 485 13.37 9.70 -7.94
C HIS A 485 14.59 8.84 -7.66
N TYR A 486 15.49 8.73 -8.62
CA TYR A 486 16.62 7.80 -8.54
C TYR A 486 17.93 8.57 -8.36
N SER A 487 18.79 8.07 -7.46
CA SER A 487 20.18 8.54 -7.33
C SER A 487 21.02 8.21 -8.57
N ASP A 488 22.29 8.59 -8.57
CA ASP A 488 23.29 7.96 -9.43
C ASP A 488 23.49 6.49 -9.03
N THR A 489 24.07 5.68 -9.91
CA THR A 489 24.19 4.21 -9.73
C THR A 489 25.57 3.86 -9.20
N ALA A 490 25.65 3.22 -8.04
CA ALA A 490 26.90 2.72 -7.49
C ALA A 490 27.21 1.35 -8.09
N TYR A 491 28.40 1.18 -8.63
CA TYR A 491 28.95 -0.11 -9.01
C TYR A 491 29.79 -0.64 -7.85
N MET A 492 29.37 -1.78 -7.32
CA MET A 492 29.92 -2.40 -6.12
C MET A 492 30.50 -3.77 -6.45
N TYR A 493 31.60 -4.12 -5.82
CA TYR A 493 32.14 -5.48 -5.85
C TYR A 493 32.08 -6.10 -4.47
N MET A 494 31.81 -7.40 -4.43
CA MET A 494 31.84 -8.18 -3.20
C MET A 494 33.28 -8.37 -2.74
N THR A 495 33.55 -8.00 -1.49
CA THR A 495 34.88 -8.11 -0.86
C THR A 495 35.07 -9.42 -0.10
N VAL A 496 33.98 -10.15 0.13
CA VAL A 496 33.93 -11.42 0.88
C VAL A 496 33.15 -12.43 0.06
N SER A 497 33.57 -13.70 0.07
CA SER A 497 32.86 -14.76 -0.64
C SER A 497 31.58 -15.21 0.06
N ALA A 498 30.64 -15.76 -0.70
CA ALA A 498 29.41 -16.33 -0.15
C ALA A 498 29.69 -17.40 0.92
N GLU A 499 30.73 -18.23 0.73
CA GLU A 499 31.14 -19.23 1.71
C GLU A 499 31.65 -18.63 3.02
N GLU A 500 32.34 -17.49 2.96
CA GLU A 500 32.85 -16.79 4.13
C GLU A 500 31.70 -16.11 4.89
N LEU A 501 30.77 -15.47 4.16
CA LEU A 501 29.55 -14.88 4.74
C LEU A 501 28.69 -15.92 5.48
N LYS A 502 28.65 -17.19 5.02
CA LYS A 502 27.96 -18.29 5.74
C LYS A 502 28.65 -18.72 7.03
N LYS A 503 29.96 -18.51 7.17
CA LYS A 503 30.78 -19.07 8.26
C LYS A 503 30.98 -18.08 9.41
N GLN A 504 31.00 -16.77 9.16
CA GLN A 504 31.21 -15.74 10.17
C GLN A 504 30.41 -14.46 9.85
N PRO A 505 29.77 -13.83 10.84
CA PRO A 505 29.23 -12.49 10.65
C PRO A 505 30.37 -11.50 10.40
N LEU A 506 30.13 -10.52 9.54
CA LEU A 506 31.09 -9.45 9.29
C LEU A 506 31.36 -8.67 10.58
N PRO A 507 32.62 -8.26 10.84
CA PRO A 507 32.91 -7.30 11.89
C PRO A 507 32.07 -6.04 11.75
N GLU A 508 31.67 -5.44 12.88
CA GLU A 508 30.96 -4.18 12.91
C GLU A 508 31.71 -3.09 12.12
N GLY A 509 31.00 -2.36 11.27
CA GLY A 509 31.58 -1.32 10.39
C GLY A 509 32.32 -1.86 9.15
N THR A 510 32.16 -3.14 8.81
CA THR A 510 32.63 -3.71 7.54
C THR A 510 31.46 -4.14 6.67
N TYR A 511 31.51 -3.79 5.39
CA TYR A 511 30.48 -4.12 4.41
C TYR A 511 30.95 -5.25 3.51
N ALA A 512 30.04 -6.16 3.17
CA ALA A 512 30.33 -7.26 2.24
C ALA A 512 30.62 -6.74 0.83
N ALA A 513 30.05 -5.60 0.47
CA ALA A 513 30.25 -4.93 -0.81
C ALA A 513 30.92 -3.57 -0.61
N ARG A 514 31.80 -3.18 -1.53
CA ARG A 514 32.39 -1.84 -1.57
C ARG A 514 32.11 -1.18 -2.89
N VAL A 515 31.87 0.13 -2.86
CA VAL A 515 31.72 0.93 -4.07
C VAL A 515 33.09 1.10 -4.73
N ASP A 516 33.19 0.70 -6.00
CA ASP A 516 34.35 0.98 -6.84
C ASP A 516 34.16 2.31 -7.59
N THR A 517 32.98 2.51 -8.17
CA THR A 517 32.68 3.73 -8.93
C THR A 517 31.20 4.08 -8.91
N VAL A 518 30.88 5.34 -9.23
CA VAL A 518 29.50 5.85 -9.32
C VAL A 518 29.27 6.37 -10.74
N TRP A 519 28.23 5.85 -11.39
CA TRP A 519 27.83 6.22 -12.74
C TRP A 519 26.57 7.09 -12.71
N GLN A 520 26.56 8.13 -13.55
CA GLN A 520 25.33 8.89 -13.79
C GLN A 520 24.25 7.95 -14.35
N THR A 521 23.07 7.94 -13.75
CA THR A 521 21.99 7.00 -14.08
C THR A 521 21.55 7.06 -15.53
N GLU A 522 21.51 8.26 -16.12
CA GLU A 522 21.21 8.45 -17.56
C GLU A 522 22.20 7.72 -18.48
N LYS A 523 23.40 7.41 -17.98
CA LYS A 523 24.46 6.68 -18.67
C LYS A 523 24.54 5.21 -18.26
N ALA A 524 23.71 4.77 -17.31
CA ALA A 524 23.68 3.38 -16.86
C ALA A 524 22.87 2.47 -17.80
N PHE A 525 22.07 3.04 -18.73
CA PHE A 525 21.31 2.33 -19.78
C PHE A 525 20.40 1.18 -19.27
N ILE A 526 19.97 1.26 -18.01
CA ILE A 526 19.13 0.26 -17.33
C ILE A 526 17.92 1.02 -16.76
N ASN A 527 16.72 0.67 -17.21
CA ASN A 527 15.47 1.32 -16.80
C ASN A 527 14.84 0.61 -15.59
#